data_AF-A0A9D4VXT9-F1
#
_entry.id   AF-A0A9D4VXT9-F1
#
_cell.length_a   1.000
_cell.length_b   1.000
_cell.length_c   1.000
_cell.angle_alpha   90.00
_cell.angle_beta   90.00
_cell.angle_gamma   90.00
#
_symmetry.space_group_name_H-M   'P 1'
#
loop_
_entity.id
_entity.type
_entity.pdbx_description
1 polymer ?
#
loop_
_entity_poly.entity_id
_entity_poly.type
_entity_poly.pdbx_seq_one_letter_code
_entity_poly.pdbx_strand_id
1 'polypeptide(L)'
;MEEASKTIAHQIGGIQNDVLRFGLPGVKSDIVGSHPLESSLQFVRGVEEAMKRQCKVNLYGAAFPLKEELDRQILSRFQRPPGVIPSSMLGLETVTGSLDHFGF
;
A
#
# COMPACT_ATOMS: atom_id res chain seq x y z
N MET A 1 34.98 52.20 -1.74
CA MET A 1 34.10 51.48 -2.67
C MET A 1 34.27 50.00 -2.33
N GLU A 2 33.48 49.49 -1.39
CA GLU A 2 33.48 48.05 -1.05
C GLU A 2 32.19 47.47 -1.61
N GLU A 3 32.33 46.58 -2.60
CA GLU A 3 31.19 45.85 -3.16
C GLU A 3 30.85 44.65 -2.27
N ALA A 4 29.71 44.74 -1.59
CA ALA A 4 29.16 43.63 -0.83
C ALA A 4 28.73 42.50 -1.79
N SER A 5 29.52 41.43 -1.81
CA SER A 5 29.21 40.20 -2.55
C SER A 5 27.93 39.57 -2.00
N LYS A 6 26.82 39.69 -2.74
CA LYS A 6 25.54 39.04 -2.43
C LYS A 6 25.57 37.57 -2.86
N THR A 7 26.18 36.72 -2.04
CA THR A 7 26.14 35.27 -2.25
C THR A 7 24.96 34.69 -1.47
N ILE A 8 23.91 34.27 -2.19
CA ILE A 8 22.79 33.53 -1.61
C ILE A 8 23.30 32.12 -1.31
N ALA A 9 23.26 31.70 -0.04
CA ALA A 9 23.65 30.35 0.35
C ALA A 9 22.66 29.33 -0.23
N HIS A 10 23.04 28.65 -1.30
CA HIS A 10 22.32 27.46 -1.77
C HIS A 10 22.63 26.28 -0.83
N GLN A 11 21.76 26.07 0.16
CA GLN A 11 21.76 24.84 0.95
C GLN A 11 21.15 23.70 0.14
N ILE A 12 22.01 22.91 -0.52
CA ILE A 12 21.61 21.67 -1.17
C ILE A 12 21.57 20.59 -0.08
N GLY A 13 20.38 20.07 0.23
CA GLY A 13 20.21 18.88 1.07
C GLY A 13 19.64 19.10 2.48
N GLY A 14 19.16 20.31 2.82
CA GLY A 14 18.33 20.48 4.02
C GLY A 14 16.98 19.81 3.84
N ILE A 15 16.48 19.12 4.87
CA ILE A 15 15.10 18.58 4.95
C ILE A 15 14.13 19.77 5.13
N GLN A 16 14.12 20.68 4.16
CA GLN A 16 13.08 21.67 4.03
C GLN A 16 12.05 21.04 3.10
N ASN A 17 10.91 20.64 3.66
CA ASN A 17 9.76 20.22 2.87
C ASN A 17 9.36 21.41 1.98
N ASP A 18 9.74 21.37 0.71
CA ASP A 18 9.38 22.36 -0.30
C ASP A 18 7.86 22.45 -0.40
N VAL A 19 7.29 23.49 0.22
CA VAL A 19 5.84 23.68 0.35
C VAL A 19 5.15 23.83 -1.01
N LEU A 20 5.85 24.35 -2.03
CA LEU A 20 5.28 24.53 -3.37
C LEU A 20 5.23 23.20 -4.14
N ARG A 21 6.17 22.28 -3.85
CA ARG A 21 6.24 20.97 -4.49
C ARG A 21 5.46 19.89 -3.74
N PHE A 22 5.47 19.92 -2.42
CA PHE A 22 4.90 18.90 -1.54
C PHE A 22 3.59 19.34 -0.86
N GLY A 23 3.15 20.58 -1.06
CA GLY A 23 1.92 21.13 -0.52
C GLY A 23 2.09 21.74 0.88
N LEU A 24 1.06 22.48 1.31
CA LEU A 24 1.00 23.04 2.67
C LEU A 24 0.96 21.90 3.70
N PRO A 25 1.74 21.97 4.80
CA PRO A 25 1.65 21.00 5.87
C PRO A 25 0.23 21.06 6.43
N GLY A 26 -0.49 19.94 6.32
CA GLY A 26 -1.87 19.80 6.80
C GLY A 26 -1.93 18.75 7.90
N VAL A 27 -3.11 18.55 8.50
CA VAL A 27 -3.30 17.54 9.56
C VAL A 27 -2.79 16.15 9.14
N LYS A 28 -2.82 15.82 7.84
CA LYS A 28 -2.28 14.57 7.28
C LYS A 28 -0.75 14.43 7.38
N SER A 29 0.00 15.53 7.38
CA SER A 29 1.46 15.49 7.59
C SER A 29 1.84 15.42 9.08
N ASP A 30 0.92 15.81 9.98
CA ASP A 30 1.08 15.68 11.44
C ASP A 30 0.61 14.33 11.97
N ILE A 31 -0.04 13.50 11.14
CA ILE A 31 -0.28 12.09 11.46
C ILE A 31 1.09 11.42 11.51
N VAL A 32 1.60 11.28 12.73
CA VAL A 32 2.79 10.46 13.05
C VAL A 32 2.63 9.13 12.31
N GLY A 33 3.67 8.72 11.60
CA GLY A 33 3.68 7.53 10.75
C GLY A 33 3.16 6.28 11.47
N SER A 34 2.75 5.28 10.69
CA SER A 34 2.34 3.99 11.25
C SER A 34 3.37 3.48 12.25
N HIS A 35 2.90 2.81 13.30
CA HIS A 35 3.77 2.28 14.34
C HIS A 35 4.88 1.44 13.69
N PRO A 36 6.17 1.52 14.11
CA PRO A 36 7.28 0.88 13.39
C PRO A 36 7.10 -0.63 13.22
N LEU A 37 6.44 -1.28 14.18
CA LEU A 37 6.06 -2.69 14.10
C LEU A 37 4.98 -2.93 13.03
N GLU A 38 4.00 -2.05 12.90
CA GLU A 38 2.94 -2.18 11.89
C GLU A 38 3.54 -2.06 10.49
N SER A 39 4.41 -1.07 10.25
CA SER A 39 5.11 -0.92 8.98
C SER A 39 5.93 -2.17 8.64
N SER A 40 6.62 -2.74 9.64
CA SER A 40 7.41 -3.97 9.48
C SER A 40 6.52 -5.18 9.14
N LEU A 41 5.37 -5.33 9.81
CA LEU A 41 4.42 -6.41 9.55
C LEU A 41 3.80 -6.30 8.16
N GLN A 42 3.42 -5.08 7.73
CA GLN A 42 2.89 -4.84 6.39
C GLN A 42 3.92 -5.18 5.31
N PHE A 43 5.19 -4.81 5.54
CA PHE A 43 6.28 -5.16 4.64
C PHE A 43 6.45 -6.68 4.51
N VAL A 44 6.52 -7.40 5.64
CA VAL A 44 6.66 -8.87 5.64
C VAL A 44 5.51 -9.54 4.88
N ARG A 45 4.27 -9.08 5.11
CA ARG A 45 3.09 -9.58 4.37
C ARG A 45 3.25 -9.39 2.86
N GLY A 46 3.67 -8.19 2.41
CA GLY A 46 3.90 -7.92 1.00
C GLY A 46 4.99 -8.78 0.37
N VAL A 47 6.09 -9.02 1.09
CA VAL A 47 7.17 -9.92 0.64
C VAL A 47 6.67 -11.36 0.54
N GLU A 48 5.89 -11.84 1.50
CA GLU A 48 5.32 -13.18 1.50
C GLU A 48 4.36 -13.40 0.32
N GLU A 49 3.50 -12.42 0.04
CA GLU A 49 2.59 -12.44 -1.11
C GLU A 49 3.34 -12.46 -2.45
N ALA A 50 4.40 -11.64 -2.58
CA ALA A 50 5.24 -11.64 -3.78
C ALA A 50 5.94 -12.99 -3.98
N MET A 51 6.45 -13.60 -2.92
CA MET A 51 7.08 -14.93 -2.96
C MET A 51 6.06 -16.00 -3.37
N LYS A 52 4.85 -16.00 -2.78
CA LYS A 52 3.76 -16.91 -3.16
C LYS A 52 3.38 -16.76 -4.63
N ARG A 53 3.28 -15.53 -5.12
CA ARG A 53 3.00 -15.25 -6.54
C ARG A 53 4.09 -15.81 -7.44
N GLN A 54 5.37 -15.62 -7.10
CA GLN A 54 6.48 -16.17 -7.88
C GLN A 54 6.45 -17.70 -7.89
N CYS A 55 6.15 -18.34 -6.76
CA CYS A 55 5.99 -19.79 -6.68
C CYS A 55 4.91 -20.30 -7.64
N LYS A 56 3.74 -19.64 -7.67
CA LYS A 56 2.64 -19.96 -8.60
C LYS A 56 3.06 -19.80 -10.07
N VAL A 57 3.80 -18.74 -10.40
CA VAL A 57 4.35 -18.55 -11.77
C VAL A 57 5.28 -19.70 -12.14
N ASN A 58 6.15 -20.12 -11.21
CA ASN A 58 7.09 -21.22 -11.48
C ASN A 58 6.38 -22.57 -11.65
N LEU A 59 5.31 -22.82 -10.90
CA LEU A 59 4.59 -24.10 -10.91
C LEU A 59 3.60 -24.24 -12.07
N TYR A 60 2.84 -23.18 -12.34
CA TYR A 60 1.68 -23.20 -13.24
C TYR A 60 1.82 -22.24 -14.43
N GLY A 61 2.92 -21.49 -14.51
CA GLY A 61 3.16 -20.47 -15.52
C GLY A 61 2.50 -19.13 -15.21
N ALA A 62 2.74 -18.15 -16.09
CA ALA A 62 2.30 -16.77 -15.89
C ALA A 62 0.77 -16.59 -15.95
N ALA A 63 0.05 -17.50 -16.60
CA ALA A 63 -1.41 -17.40 -16.78
C ALA A 63 -2.19 -17.56 -15.47
N PHE A 64 -1.69 -18.38 -14.54
CA PHE A 64 -2.39 -18.72 -13.31
C PHE A 64 -2.61 -17.51 -12.38
N PRO A 65 -1.57 -16.75 -11.94
CA PRO A 65 -1.78 -15.59 -11.09
C PRO A 65 -2.55 -14.46 -11.79
N LEU A 66 -2.51 -14.40 -13.13
CA LEU A 66 -3.33 -13.43 -13.88
C LEU A 66 -4.82 -13.77 -13.78
N LYS A 67 -5.18 -15.04 -13.95
CA LYS A 67 -6.56 -15.49 -13.73
C LYS A 67 -7.00 -15.23 -12.30
N GLU A 68 -6.16 -15.55 -11.31
CA GLU A 68 -6.47 -15.32 -9.90
C GLU A 68 -6.74 -13.84 -9.58
N GLU A 69 -5.94 -12.94 -10.13
CA GLU A 69 -6.16 -11.49 -9.97
C GLU A 69 -7.45 -11.01 -10.65
N LEU A 70 -7.78 -11.55 -11.83
CA LEU A 70 -9.06 -11.25 -12.49
C LEU A 70 -10.25 -11.73 -11.67
N ASP A 71 -10.20 -12.96 -11.16
CA ASP A 71 -11.24 -13.53 -10.30
C ASP A 71 -11.40 -12.69 -9.02
N ARG A 72 -10.29 -12.26 -8.40
CA ARG A 72 -10.29 -11.36 -7.23
C ARG A 72 -10.97 -10.03 -7.54
N GLN A 73 -10.67 -9.41 -8.68
CA GLN A 73 -11.29 -8.15 -9.10
C GLN A 73 -12.79 -8.31 -9.37
N ILE A 74 -13.21 -9.38 -10.02
CA ILE A 74 -14.63 -9.66 -10.29
C ILE A 74 -15.37 -9.88 -8.97
N LEU A 75 -14.81 -10.71 -8.08
CA LEU A 75 -15.44 -11.07 -6.81
C LEU A 75 -15.52 -9.90 -5.83
N SER A 76 -14.54 -8.99 -5.86
CA SER A 76 -14.55 -7.78 -5.01
C SER A 76 -15.72 -6.82 -5.29
N ARG A 77 -16.32 -6.89 -6.49
CA ARG A 77 -17.39 -5.98 -6.91
C ARG A 77 -18.78 -6.40 -6.45
N PHE A 78 -18.97 -7.66 -6.05
CA PHE A 78 -20.28 -8.14 -5.58
C PHE A 78 -20.54 -7.64 -4.17
N GLN A 79 -21.07 -6.42 -4.07
CA GLN A 79 -21.47 -5.83 -2.80
C GLN A 79 -22.99 -5.68 -2.77
N ARG A 80 -23.57 -6.00 -1.61
CA ARG A 80 -24.96 -5.67 -1.34
C ARG A 80 -25.09 -4.15 -1.27
N PRO A 81 -26.26 -3.58 -1.62
CA PRO A 81 -26.54 -2.18 -1.36
C PRO A 81 -26.23 -1.82 0.10
N PRO A 82 -25.81 -0.56 0.36
CA PRO A 82 -25.43 -0.14 1.70
C PRO A 82 -26.59 -0.38 2.67
N GLY A 83 -26.33 -1.16 3.71
CA GLY A 83 -27.32 -1.56 4.70
C GLY A 83 -26.64 -1.91 6.03
N VAL A 84 -27.46 -2.28 7.03
CA VAL A 84 -27.01 -2.57 8.40
C VAL A 84 -26.09 -3.81 8.47
N ILE A 85 -26.22 -4.73 7.51
CA ILE A 85 -25.47 -5.98 7.46
C ILE A 85 -24.41 -5.88 6.35
N PRO A 86 -23.12 -6.12 6.66
CA PRO A 86 -22.07 -6.13 5.65
C PRO A 86 -22.27 -7.26 4.64
N SER A 87 -21.81 -7.09 3.41
CA SER A 87 -21.81 -8.18 2.42
C SER A 87 -20.84 -9.27 2.87
N SER A 88 -21.33 -10.52 2.93
CA SER A 88 -20.48 -11.69 3.08
C SER A 88 -19.75 -11.91 1.74
N MET A 89 -18.43 -11.77 1.74
CA MET A 89 -17.60 -11.82 0.54
C MET A 89 -17.05 -13.23 0.31
N LEU A 90 -17.85 -14.27 0.59
CA LEU A 90 -17.39 -15.67 0.61
C LEU A 90 -16.58 -16.07 -0.62
N GLY A 91 -17.03 -15.70 -1.81
CA GLY A 91 -16.30 -15.98 -3.05
C GLY A 91 -14.91 -15.34 -3.04
N LEU A 92 -14.81 -14.06 -2.69
CA LEU A 92 -13.52 -13.38 -2.59
C LEU A 92 -12.64 -14.04 -1.51
N GLU A 93 -13.23 -14.35 -0.35
CA GLU A 93 -12.53 -14.94 0.79
C GLU A 93 -11.99 -16.35 0.49
N THR A 94 -12.70 -17.15 -0.33
CA THR A 94 -12.20 -18.44 -0.82
C THR A 94 -10.95 -18.27 -1.68
N VAL A 95 -10.93 -17.29 -2.58
CA VAL A 95 -9.81 -17.07 -3.51
C VAL A 95 -8.60 -16.49 -2.77
N THR A 96 -8.83 -15.60 -1.80
CA THR A 96 -7.75 -15.02 -0.99
C THR A 96 -7.25 -15.95 0.11
N GLY A 97 -7.90 -17.09 0.35
CA GLY A 97 -7.53 -18.05 1.40
C GLY A 97 -7.77 -17.51 2.81
N SER A 98 -8.61 -16.49 2.96
CA SER A 98 -8.92 -15.91 4.28
C SER A 98 -9.89 -16.77 5.08
N LEU A 99 -10.66 -17.65 4.42
CA LEU A 99 -11.55 -18.60 5.09
C LEU A 99 -10.80 -19.61 5.97
N ASP A 100 -9.58 -19.98 5.57
CA ASP A 100 -8.77 -20.97 6.28
C ASP A 100 -8.04 -20.36 7.48
N HIS A 101 -8.03 -19.03 7.58
CA HIS A 101 -7.38 -18.30 8.66
C HIS A 101 -8.33 -18.15 9.86
N PHE A 102 -8.24 -19.09 10.80
CA PHE A 102 -8.85 -18.95 12.12
C PHE A 102 -7.88 -18.24 13.06
N GLY A 103 -8.17 -16.99 13.40
CA GLY A 103 -7.42 -16.23 14.41
C GLY A 103 -7.83 -16.61 15.84
N PHE A 104 -6.89 -16.46 16.79
CA PHE A 104 -7.14 -16.46 18.23
C PHE A 104 -6.96 -15.05 18.79
#